data_AF-A0A1G4IJZ6-F1
#
_entry.id   AF-A0A1G4IJZ6-F1
#
_cell.length_a   1.000
_cell.length_b   1.000
_cell.length_c   1.000
_cell.angle_alpha   90.00
_cell.angle_beta   90.00
_cell.angle_gamma   90.00
#
_symmetry.space_group_name_H-M   'P 1'
#
loop_
_entity.id
_entity.type
_entity.pdbx_description
1 polymer ?
#
loop_
_entity_poly.entity_id
_entity_poly.type
_entity_poly.pdbx_seq_one_letter_code
_entity_poly.pdbx_strand_id
1 'polypeptide(L)'
;MLRRGVYRTAPVVLMVLIAFILLALQSTVRRSIGAEVYGINHTMGQAVFLSCNRHDGDQNYWDVIATTVEQRLNGSVAKQMGQCISRRPVDALIWTGDAVYADRTVILRKTPPPLDLKAAQAKFVHQANAPQYVAFRHTCVAKRKRTNIPSSSEEVGKRVEGEGEGEEHRVIGVWDDHDMGKNDGGAEFSDKDAMQQFYLDFLGVPRTDPRRKRQGVYHFEAVPVELLSSTAGSDTAATAAVNVMKHFYDNAFCFLLLDARYFRDPSNATRSGNMLGETQWQWLEERLRDDVAGRNPATGRERCALTVVANGVQIMLDEKVSESWAAFPRSRDRLFALLRQFRTDRVIFMSGDVHLGEIGMDTRKAAMRTLGYPIIEATSSGLTHSTASFVALPTILTSLFPSRRRVGVYVERNFGVLKLTANSKARFELSETSAHEERREQFERDVNASILIHSIPENGAVVLRLTLPLSALTHKSGCQLYKAKANEYGWIEDATLAKQQECETMFRQERDERGAGIPDRHYPPTYPTPFVTYVMQSVQGQVWPDCTLLQVLFRFLLATFLLLIFVGAISVALCCQCYKNRKAKKA
;
A
#
# COMPACT_ATOMS: atom_id res chain seq x y z
N MET A 1 -45.49 -4.28 -46.21
CA MET A 1 -45.22 -3.22 -45.20
C MET A 1 -43.87 -3.50 -44.54
N LEU A 2 -42.77 -3.08 -45.18
CA LEU A 2 -41.41 -3.23 -44.63
C LEU A 2 -40.60 -2.03 -45.13
N ARG A 3 -40.66 -0.93 -44.38
CA ARG A 3 -39.74 0.23 -44.42
C ARG A 3 -40.28 1.30 -43.47
N ARG A 4 -39.88 1.25 -42.20
CA ARG A 4 -39.89 2.36 -41.22
C ARG A 4 -39.32 1.82 -39.89
N GLY A 5 -37.99 1.86 -39.74
CA GLY A 5 -37.35 1.34 -38.52
C GLY A 5 -35.88 1.71 -38.29
N VAL A 6 -35.26 2.56 -39.12
CA VAL A 6 -33.80 2.80 -39.04
C VAL A 6 -33.42 4.25 -38.66
N TYR A 7 -34.38 5.18 -38.51
CA TYR A 7 -34.07 6.61 -38.30
C TYR A 7 -34.17 7.13 -36.85
N ARG A 8 -34.21 6.27 -35.82
CA ARG A 8 -34.30 6.73 -34.41
C ARG A 8 -33.09 6.45 -33.52
N THR A 9 -32.09 5.71 -33.97
CA THR A 9 -30.89 5.36 -33.15
C THR A 9 -29.67 6.24 -33.46
N ALA A 10 -29.58 6.83 -34.65
CA ALA A 10 -28.46 7.68 -35.05
C ALA A 10 -28.22 8.93 -34.16
N PRO A 11 -29.25 9.67 -33.67
CA PRO A 11 -29.03 10.85 -32.84
C PRO A 11 -28.47 10.50 -31.45
N VAL A 12 -28.86 9.34 -30.91
CA VAL A 12 -28.44 8.87 -29.57
C VAL A 12 -26.99 8.42 -29.60
N VAL A 13 -26.59 7.68 -30.64
CA VAL A 13 -25.20 7.24 -30.83
C VAL A 13 -24.27 8.45 -31.02
N LEU A 14 -24.71 9.47 -31.78
CA LEU A 14 -23.94 10.69 -31.99
C LEU A 14 -23.80 11.52 -30.70
N MET A 15 -24.85 11.64 -29.88
CA MET A 15 -24.76 12.32 -28.59
C MET A 15 -23.83 11.61 -27.60
N VAL A 16 -23.86 10.27 -27.57
CA VAL A 16 -22.94 9.48 -26.73
C VAL A 16 -21.49 9.67 -27.18
N LEU A 17 -21.22 9.65 -28.49
CA LEU A 17 -19.89 9.91 -29.06
C LEU A 17 -19.39 11.34 -28.76
N ILE A 18 -20.25 12.35 -28.89
CA ILE A 18 -19.90 13.74 -28.55
C ILE A 18 -19.61 13.86 -27.04
N ALA A 19 -20.38 13.21 -26.18
CA ALA A 19 -20.13 13.19 -24.74
C ALA A 19 -18.78 12.51 -24.41
N PHE A 20 -18.44 11.39 -25.06
CA PHE A 20 -17.14 10.74 -24.89
C PHE A 20 -15.97 11.60 -25.41
N ILE A 21 -16.13 12.29 -26.54
CA ILE A 21 -15.12 13.20 -27.08
C ILE A 21 -14.94 14.41 -26.17
N LEU A 22 -16.02 14.97 -25.63
CA LEU A 22 -15.97 16.08 -24.67
C LEU A 22 -15.35 15.65 -23.34
N LEU A 23 -15.65 14.45 -22.84
CA LEU A 23 -15.01 13.87 -21.64
C LEU A 23 -13.51 13.61 -21.88
N ALA A 24 -13.14 13.10 -23.06
CA ALA A 24 -11.74 12.89 -23.44
C ALA A 24 -10.99 14.24 -23.56
N LEU A 25 -11.59 15.24 -24.23
CA LEU A 25 -11.03 16.59 -24.33
C LEU A 25 -10.91 17.27 -22.96
N GLN A 26 -11.94 17.15 -22.10
CA GLN A 26 -11.87 17.65 -20.72
C GLN A 26 -10.77 16.97 -19.90
N SER A 27 -10.59 15.65 -20.05
CA SER A 27 -9.50 14.92 -19.37
C SER A 27 -8.11 15.35 -19.87
N THR A 28 -7.98 15.66 -21.17
CA THR A 28 -6.72 16.07 -21.79
C THR A 28 -6.36 17.51 -21.42
N VAL A 29 -7.35 18.42 -21.44
CA VAL A 29 -7.19 19.81 -21.01
C VAL A 29 -6.90 19.89 -19.50
N ARG A 30 -7.56 19.07 -18.66
CA ARG A 30 -7.25 18.95 -17.22
C ARG A 30 -5.84 18.46 -16.95
N ARG A 31 -5.33 17.49 -17.73
CA ARG A 31 -3.93 17.05 -17.63
C ARG A 31 -2.93 18.17 -17.94
N SER A 32 -3.25 19.03 -18.92
CA SER A 32 -2.40 20.18 -19.29
C SER A 32 -2.39 21.28 -18.23
N ILE A 33 -3.55 21.66 -17.69
CA ILE A 33 -3.67 22.72 -16.68
C ILE A 33 -3.07 22.29 -15.33
N GLY A 34 -3.24 21.02 -14.94
CA GLY A 34 -2.63 20.48 -13.72
C GLY A 34 -1.10 20.47 -13.75
N ALA A 35 -0.49 20.26 -14.92
CA ALA A 35 0.97 20.31 -15.09
C ALA A 35 1.52 21.76 -14.99
N GLU A 36 0.74 22.75 -15.45
CA GLU A 36 1.12 24.16 -15.45
C GLU A 36 0.99 24.82 -14.05
N VAL A 37 -0.02 24.42 -13.27
CA VAL A 37 -0.30 24.98 -11.93
C VAL A 37 0.57 24.38 -10.83
N TYR A 38 0.91 23.08 -10.94
CA TYR A 38 1.58 22.33 -9.87
C TYR A 38 3.07 22.00 -10.11
N GLY A 39 3.65 22.54 -11.17
CA GLY A 39 5.10 22.49 -11.44
C GLY A 39 5.64 21.11 -11.80
N ILE A 40 6.70 21.08 -12.59
CA ILE A 40 7.49 19.88 -12.84
C ILE A 40 8.27 19.57 -11.55
N ASN A 41 7.73 18.71 -10.69
CA ASN A 41 8.42 18.28 -9.48
C ASN A 41 9.66 17.43 -9.81
N HIS A 42 10.81 17.80 -9.26
CA HIS A 42 12.10 17.16 -9.52
C HIS A 42 12.28 15.93 -8.63
N THR A 43 12.35 14.73 -9.21
CA THR A 43 12.42 13.48 -8.43
C THR A 43 13.80 13.31 -7.78
N MET A 44 13.81 13.23 -6.45
CA MET A 44 15.01 13.01 -5.62
C MET A 44 15.23 11.52 -5.33
N GLY A 45 14.16 10.78 -5.05
CA GLY A 45 14.18 9.34 -4.82
C GLY A 45 12.81 8.74 -5.08
N GLN A 46 12.75 7.45 -5.40
CA GLN A 46 11.52 6.73 -5.69
C GLN A 46 11.56 5.26 -5.27
N ALA A 47 10.45 4.76 -4.75
CA ALA A 47 10.22 3.36 -4.45
C ALA A 47 8.97 2.86 -5.18
N VAL A 48 9.01 1.61 -5.66
CA VAL A 48 7.87 0.93 -6.27
C VAL A 48 7.32 -0.08 -5.27
N PHE A 49 6.00 -0.12 -5.11
CA PHE A 49 5.33 -1.09 -4.25
C PHE A 49 4.18 -1.77 -5.00
N LEU A 50 3.99 -3.06 -4.74
CA LEU A 50 3.04 -3.89 -5.47
C LEU A 50 2.62 -5.15 -4.69
N SER A 51 1.46 -5.68 -5.08
CA SER A 51 0.82 -6.88 -4.52
C SER A 51 -0.13 -7.50 -5.56
N CYS A 52 -0.51 -8.76 -5.36
CA CYS A 52 -1.47 -9.55 -6.15
C CYS A 52 -0.91 -10.02 -7.48
N ASN A 53 0.22 -10.72 -7.40
CA ASN A 53 0.87 -11.35 -8.53
C ASN A 53 0.49 -12.83 -8.67
N ARG A 54 -0.38 -13.08 -9.63
CA ARG A 54 -0.59 -14.40 -10.19
C ARG A 54 0.60 -14.76 -11.10
N HIS A 55 1.63 -15.30 -10.47
CA HIS A 55 2.93 -15.66 -11.04
C HIS A 55 2.88 -16.58 -12.27
N ASP A 56 1.82 -17.38 -12.45
CA ASP A 56 1.60 -18.26 -13.60
C ASP A 56 0.88 -17.57 -14.78
N GLY A 57 0.54 -16.28 -14.64
CA GLY A 57 -0.13 -15.46 -15.65
C GLY A 57 0.81 -14.58 -16.47
N ASP A 58 0.21 -13.64 -17.23
CA ASP A 58 0.95 -12.65 -18.02
C ASP A 58 1.77 -11.70 -17.12
N GLN A 59 3.08 -11.63 -17.37
CA GLN A 59 4.06 -10.83 -16.64
C GLN A 59 4.48 -9.54 -17.39
N ASN A 60 3.83 -9.18 -18.50
CA ASN A 60 4.14 -7.98 -19.30
C ASN A 60 3.96 -6.65 -18.54
N TYR A 61 3.33 -6.66 -17.37
CA TYR A 61 3.23 -5.48 -16.53
C TYR A 61 4.61 -4.94 -16.10
N TRP A 62 5.67 -5.77 -16.05
CA TRP A 62 7.03 -5.30 -15.78
C TRP A 62 7.54 -4.32 -16.85
N ASP A 63 7.11 -4.46 -18.11
CA ASP A 63 7.42 -3.50 -19.18
C ASP A 63 6.79 -2.13 -18.93
N VAL A 64 5.54 -2.16 -18.47
CA VAL A 64 4.78 -0.96 -18.12
C VAL A 64 5.42 -0.27 -16.92
N ILE A 65 5.78 -1.02 -15.87
CA ILE A 65 6.45 -0.47 -14.68
C ILE A 65 7.80 0.12 -15.08
N ALA A 66 8.63 -0.62 -15.83
CA ALA A 66 9.93 -0.14 -16.30
C ALA A 66 9.77 1.18 -17.06
N THR A 67 8.91 1.22 -18.08
CA THR A 67 8.68 2.44 -18.87
C THR A 67 8.22 3.62 -18.01
N THR A 68 7.39 3.36 -17.00
CA THR A 68 6.85 4.39 -16.10
C THR A 68 7.93 5.00 -15.19
N VAL A 69 8.75 4.17 -14.54
CA VAL A 69 9.72 4.64 -13.53
C VAL A 69 10.96 5.29 -14.14
N GLU A 70 11.24 5.03 -15.41
CA GLU A 70 12.27 5.74 -16.17
C GLU A 70 11.90 7.18 -16.53
N GLN A 71 10.63 7.56 -16.41
CA GLN A 71 10.14 8.91 -16.74
C GLN A 71 10.41 9.33 -18.19
N ARG A 72 10.36 8.38 -19.15
CA ARG A 72 10.61 8.69 -20.57
C ARG A 72 9.47 9.48 -21.21
N LEU A 73 9.82 10.58 -21.87
CA LEU A 73 9.03 11.19 -22.93
C LEU A 73 9.56 10.62 -24.27
N ASN A 74 8.71 9.88 -24.99
CA ASN A 74 8.87 9.39 -26.37
C ASN A 74 10.30 9.24 -26.92
N GLY A 75 10.78 7.99 -27.03
CA GLY A 75 12.01 7.66 -27.75
C GLY A 75 12.10 6.16 -28.09
N SER A 76 12.25 5.87 -29.38
CA SER A 76 12.18 4.56 -30.04
C SER A 76 13.43 3.69 -29.85
N VAL A 77 13.84 3.43 -28.61
CA VAL A 77 14.84 2.38 -28.37
C VAL A 77 14.10 1.07 -28.15
N ALA A 78 14.26 0.12 -29.07
CA ALA A 78 13.79 -1.25 -28.89
C ALA A 78 14.40 -1.81 -27.61
N LYS A 79 13.56 -2.10 -26.61
CA LYS A 79 13.97 -2.69 -25.34
C LYS A 79 13.64 -4.17 -25.31
N GLN A 80 14.50 -4.93 -24.64
CA GLN A 80 14.13 -6.26 -24.19
C GLN A 80 13.17 -6.16 -22.99
N MET A 81 12.32 -7.17 -22.84
CA MET A 81 11.21 -7.17 -21.88
C MET A 81 11.71 -6.96 -20.43
N GLY A 82 11.02 -6.12 -19.67
CA GLY A 82 11.23 -5.82 -18.25
C GLY A 82 12.43 -4.91 -17.95
N GLN A 83 13.19 -4.44 -18.93
CA GLN A 83 14.46 -3.76 -18.69
C GLN A 83 14.37 -2.23 -18.55
N CYS A 84 15.22 -1.68 -17.69
CA CYS A 84 15.57 -0.26 -17.65
C CYS A 84 16.96 0.00 -18.25
N ILE A 85 17.09 1.12 -18.95
CA ILE A 85 18.33 1.77 -19.39
C ILE A 85 18.58 3.02 -18.51
N SER A 86 17.68 3.30 -17.56
CA SER A 86 17.66 4.51 -16.74
C SER A 86 19.00 4.85 -16.10
N ARG A 87 19.33 6.14 -16.15
CA ARG A 87 20.39 6.73 -15.30
C ARG A 87 19.95 6.89 -13.84
N ARG A 88 18.64 6.74 -13.55
CA ARG A 88 18.02 6.76 -12.21
C ARG A 88 17.26 5.47 -11.94
N PRO A 89 17.86 4.50 -11.23
CA PRO A 89 17.14 3.32 -10.78
C PRO A 89 16.08 3.70 -9.74
N VAL A 90 15.12 2.81 -9.54
CA VAL A 90 14.21 2.76 -8.41
C VAL A 90 15.01 2.42 -7.17
N ASP A 91 14.90 3.22 -6.11
CA ASP A 91 15.71 3.05 -4.90
C ASP A 91 15.34 1.80 -4.10
N ALA A 92 14.08 1.36 -4.18
CA ALA A 92 13.58 0.11 -3.58
C ALA A 92 12.38 -0.45 -4.35
N LEU A 93 12.35 -1.76 -4.53
CA LEU A 93 11.17 -2.52 -4.96
C LEU A 93 10.60 -3.27 -3.76
N ILE A 94 9.31 -3.09 -3.50
CA ILE A 94 8.64 -3.53 -2.28
C ILE A 94 7.45 -4.44 -2.64
N TRP A 95 7.52 -5.69 -2.20
CA TRP A 95 6.35 -6.58 -2.18
C TRP A 95 5.56 -6.33 -0.90
N THR A 96 4.29 -5.94 -1.01
CA THR A 96 3.38 -5.72 0.13
C THR A 96 2.35 -6.83 0.27
N GLY A 97 2.77 -8.07 0.00
CA GLY A 97 1.90 -9.26 -0.07
C GLY A 97 1.80 -9.83 -1.49
N ASP A 98 1.22 -11.02 -1.58
CA ASP A 98 0.84 -11.74 -2.79
C ASP A 98 1.93 -11.70 -3.88
N ALA A 99 3.18 -11.97 -3.52
CA ALA A 99 4.23 -12.16 -4.52
C ALA A 99 3.94 -13.41 -5.36
N VAL A 100 3.34 -14.42 -4.73
CA VAL A 100 2.76 -15.60 -5.37
C VAL A 100 1.48 -16.01 -4.66
N TYR A 101 0.54 -16.61 -5.41
CA TYR A 101 -0.61 -17.30 -4.83
C TYR A 101 -0.22 -18.73 -4.47
N ALA A 102 0.45 -18.94 -3.33
CA ALA A 102 0.93 -20.25 -2.91
C ALA A 102 -0.17 -21.15 -2.33
N ASP A 103 -1.22 -20.54 -1.83
CA ASP A 103 -2.40 -21.19 -1.26
C ASP A 103 -3.23 -21.99 -2.28
N ARG A 104 -4.39 -22.49 -1.81
CA ARG A 104 -5.29 -23.35 -2.57
C ARG A 104 -6.60 -22.63 -2.85
N THR A 105 -7.07 -22.71 -4.09
CA THR A 105 -8.45 -22.38 -4.44
C THR A 105 -9.39 -23.46 -3.91
N VAL A 106 -10.05 -23.22 -2.77
CA VAL A 106 -11.03 -24.17 -2.20
C VAL A 106 -12.32 -23.45 -1.84
N ILE A 107 -13.36 -23.64 -2.65
CA ILE A 107 -14.68 -23.01 -2.44
C ILE A 107 -15.66 -23.97 -1.73
N LEU A 108 -15.39 -25.29 -1.67
CA LEU A 108 -16.43 -26.29 -1.36
C LEU A 108 -16.04 -27.46 -0.41
N ARG A 109 -14.85 -27.47 0.21
CA ARG A 109 -14.48 -28.54 1.16
C ARG A 109 -14.39 -28.03 2.60
N LYS A 110 -15.04 -28.74 3.54
CA LYS A 110 -14.97 -28.48 4.99
C LYS A 110 -13.55 -28.60 5.56
N THR A 111 -12.74 -29.50 5.00
CA THR A 111 -11.33 -29.69 5.36
C THR A 111 -10.51 -29.77 4.07
N PRO A 112 -9.77 -28.71 3.72
CA PRO A 112 -8.81 -28.78 2.62
C PRO A 112 -7.71 -29.79 2.96
N PRO A 113 -7.10 -30.46 1.96
CA PRO A 113 -5.95 -31.32 2.24
C PRO A 113 -4.77 -30.49 2.80
N PRO A 114 -3.72 -31.11 3.36
CA PRO A 114 -2.48 -30.41 3.77
C PRO A 114 -1.81 -29.74 2.57
N LEU A 115 -1.16 -28.57 2.73
CA LEU A 115 -0.48 -27.84 1.65
C LEU A 115 0.60 -28.71 0.99
N ASP A 116 0.73 -28.61 -0.34
CA ASP A 116 1.84 -29.26 -1.04
C ASP A 116 3.04 -28.31 -1.04
N LEU A 117 4.00 -28.56 -0.13
CA LEU A 117 5.17 -27.70 0.04
C LEU A 117 6.06 -27.65 -1.20
N LYS A 118 6.14 -28.74 -1.97
CA LYS A 118 6.95 -28.74 -3.21
C LYS A 118 6.29 -27.88 -4.27
N ALA A 119 4.97 -27.98 -4.42
CA ALA A 119 4.23 -27.12 -5.33
C ALA A 119 4.32 -25.66 -4.90
N ALA A 120 4.17 -25.36 -3.60
CA ALA A 120 4.30 -24.00 -3.06
C ALA A 120 5.70 -23.42 -3.32
N GLN A 121 6.76 -24.17 -3.04
CA GLN A 121 8.14 -23.77 -3.34
C GLN A 121 8.34 -23.50 -4.84
N ALA A 122 7.80 -24.36 -5.71
CA ALA A 122 7.92 -24.21 -7.15
C ALA A 122 7.31 -22.89 -7.67
N LYS A 123 6.23 -22.40 -7.04
CA LYS A 123 5.61 -21.11 -7.38
C LYS A 123 6.54 -19.93 -7.09
N PHE A 124 7.20 -19.93 -5.92
CA PHE A 124 8.21 -18.93 -5.57
C PHE A 124 9.41 -18.97 -6.52
N VAL A 125 9.90 -20.17 -6.83
CA VAL A 125 11.01 -20.37 -7.78
C VAL A 125 10.60 -19.90 -9.18
N HIS A 126 9.36 -20.15 -9.61
CA HIS A 126 8.84 -19.67 -10.89
C HIS A 126 8.88 -18.14 -10.95
N GLN A 127 8.34 -17.45 -9.94
CA GLN A 127 8.37 -15.98 -9.93
C GLN A 127 9.78 -15.43 -9.83
N ALA A 128 10.64 -16.02 -8.98
CA ALA A 128 12.03 -15.58 -8.81
C ALA A 128 12.82 -15.61 -10.12
N ASN A 129 12.50 -16.56 -11.00
CA ASN A 129 13.16 -16.78 -12.29
C ASN A 129 12.37 -16.21 -13.49
N ALA A 130 11.24 -15.54 -13.26
CA ALA A 130 10.45 -14.94 -14.34
C ALA A 130 11.33 -13.92 -15.11
N PRO A 131 11.55 -14.09 -16.43
CA PRO A 131 12.54 -13.30 -17.16
C PRO A 131 12.35 -11.79 -17.03
N GLN A 132 11.10 -11.32 -17.10
CA GLN A 132 10.77 -9.90 -16.98
C GLN A 132 11.01 -9.37 -15.56
N TYR A 133 10.78 -10.19 -14.53
CA TYR A 133 11.06 -9.81 -13.14
C TYR A 133 12.56 -9.72 -12.88
N VAL A 134 13.34 -10.71 -13.33
CA VAL A 134 14.81 -10.71 -13.23
C VAL A 134 15.38 -9.50 -13.96
N ALA A 135 14.91 -9.24 -15.17
CA ALA A 135 15.29 -8.06 -15.96
C ALA A 135 15.01 -6.77 -15.20
N PHE A 136 13.81 -6.60 -14.65
CA PHE A 136 13.44 -5.41 -13.89
C PHE A 136 14.32 -5.24 -12.65
N ARG A 137 14.47 -6.29 -11.85
CA ARG A 137 15.32 -6.28 -10.65
C ARG A 137 16.75 -5.84 -10.95
N HIS A 138 17.36 -6.42 -11.97
CA HIS A 138 18.79 -6.19 -12.25
C HIS A 138 19.08 -4.87 -12.94
N THR A 139 18.10 -4.28 -13.63
CA THR A 139 18.32 -3.10 -14.47
C THR A 139 17.59 -1.85 -13.98
N CYS A 140 16.45 -2.02 -13.29
CA CYS A 140 15.64 -0.92 -12.80
C CYS A 140 15.84 -0.63 -11.31
N VAL A 141 16.23 -1.60 -10.49
CA VAL A 141 16.31 -1.43 -9.02
C VAL A 141 17.75 -1.08 -8.61
N ALA A 142 17.90 -0.17 -7.64
CA ALA A 142 19.19 0.25 -7.14
C ALA A 142 19.88 -0.87 -6.34
N LYS A 143 21.21 -0.93 -6.44
CA LYS A 143 22.01 -1.86 -5.64
C LYS A 143 22.02 -1.47 -4.16
N ARG A 144 22.11 -2.48 -3.28
CA ARG A 144 22.49 -2.31 -1.88
C ARG A 144 23.94 -1.84 -1.85
N LYS A 145 24.28 -0.89 -0.95
CA LYS A 145 25.68 -0.53 -0.71
C LYS A 145 26.38 -1.78 -0.18
N ARG A 146 27.33 -2.36 -0.92
CA ARG A 146 28.20 -3.41 -0.38
C ARG A 146 28.92 -2.79 0.82
N THR A 147 28.68 -3.30 2.02
CA THR A 147 29.57 -3.03 3.14
C THR A 147 30.92 -3.60 2.73
N ASN A 148 31.94 -2.75 2.63
CA ASN A 148 33.31 -3.21 2.41
C ASN A 148 33.66 -4.13 3.58
N ILE A 149 33.54 -5.43 3.40
CA ILE A 149 34.37 -6.37 4.14
C ILE A 149 35.80 -6.02 3.69
N PRO A 150 36.72 -5.66 4.59
CA PRO A 150 38.09 -5.41 4.20
C PRO A 150 38.60 -6.70 3.54
N SER A 151 38.92 -6.63 2.25
CA SER A 151 39.74 -7.64 1.59
C SER A 151 41.17 -7.49 2.12
N SER A 152 41.41 -7.88 3.37
CA SER A 152 42.77 -8.05 3.86
C SER A 152 43.29 -9.39 3.33
N SER A 153 44.32 -9.28 2.49
CA SER A 153 45.34 -10.28 2.14
C SER A 153 44.89 -11.58 1.46
N GLU A 154 45.22 -11.65 0.17
CA GLU A 154 45.99 -12.76 -0.44
C GLU A 154 45.87 -14.15 0.20
N GLU A 155 44.73 -14.81 0.00
CA GLU A 155 44.71 -16.27 -0.17
C GLU A 155 43.77 -16.62 -1.32
N VAL A 156 44.37 -16.86 -2.49
CA VAL A 156 43.72 -17.56 -3.60
C VAL A 156 43.58 -19.02 -3.16
N GLY A 157 42.43 -19.38 -2.58
CA GLY A 157 42.20 -20.75 -2.13
C GLY A 157 40.78 -21.00 -1.61
N LYS A 158 39.94 -21.62 -2.45
CA LYS A 158 38.60 -22.18 -2.14
C LYS A 158 37.54 -21.19 -1.63
N ARG A 159 36.75 -20.64 -2.57
CA ARG A 159 35.35 -20.30 -2.28
C ARG A 159 34.68 -21.56 -1.70
N VAL A 160 34.19 -21.46 -0.47
CA VAL A 160 33.30 -22.47 0.10
C VAL A 160 32.00 -22.41 -0.71
N GLU A 161 31.71 -23.45 -1.48
CA GLU A 161 30.40 -23.63 -2.11
C GLU A 161 29.34 -23.70 -1.00
N GLY A 162 28.53 -22.64 -0.84
CA GLY A 162 27.41 -22.65 0.12
C GLY A 162 27.07 -21.31 0.77
N GLU A 163 27.96 -20.31 0.74
CA GLU A 163 27.64 -18.94 1.14
C GLU A 163 27.07 -18.17 -0.06
N GLY A 164 25.79 -18.36 -0.35
CA GLY A 164 25.13 -17.62 -1.43
C GLY A 164 25.19 -16.11 -1.16
N GLU A 165 25.80 -15.35 -2.06
CA GLU A 165 25.69 -13.89 -2.10
C GLU A 165 24.18 -13.57 -2.21
N GLY A 166 23.63 -12.89 -1.20
CA GLY A 166 22.21 -12.50 -1.24
C GLY A 166 21.93 -11.51 -2.36
N GLU A 167 20.65 -11.19 -2.57
CA GLU A 167 20.21 -10.28 -3.62
C GLU A 167 20.99 -8.94 -3.56
N GLU A 168 21.59 -8.56 -4.69
CA GLU A 168 22.39 -7.34 -4.78
C GLU A 168 21.52 -6.07 -4.83
N HIS A 169 20.30 -6.16 -5.34
CA HIS A 169 19.39 -5.04 -5.55
C HIS A 169 18.42 -4.89 -4.38
N ARG A 170 17.92 -3.68 -4.11
CA ARG A 170 17.03 -3.44 -2.97
C ARG A 170 15.61 -3.93 -3.25
N VAL A 171 15.46 -5.26 -3.25
CA VAL A 171 14.19 -5.98 -3.29
C VAL A 171 13.85 -6.39 -1.87
N ILE A 172 12.76 -5.85 -1.35
CA ILE A 172 12.30 -6.09 0.00
C ILE A 172 10.81 -6.41 -0.01
N GLY A 173 10.28 -6.92 1.09
CA GLY A 173 8.87 -7.18 1.17
C GLY A 173 8.42 -7.84 2.46
N VAL A 174 7.11 -7.91 2.60
CA VAL A 174 6.38 -8.74 3.55
C VAL A 174 5.38 -9.58 2.79
N TRP A 175 5.02 -10.73 3.36
CA TRP A 175 3.99 -11.58 2.81
C TRP A 175 2.58 -11.19 3.31
N ASP A 176 1.58 -11.72 2.63
CA ASP A 176 0.23 -11.88 3.15
C ASP A 176 -0.14 -13.38 3.22
N ASP A 177 -1.43 -13.69 3.22
CA ASP A 177 -1.97 -15.02 3.48
C ASP A 177 -1.76 -15.98 2.30
N HIS A 178 -1.83 -15.50 1.06
CA HIS A 178 -1.59 -16.31 -0.12
C HIS A 178 -0.11 -16.69 -0.26
N ASP A 179 0.81 -15.75 0.02
CA ASP A 179 2.25 -16.02 0.11
C ASP A 179 2.55 -17.02 1.25
N MET A 180 1.93 -16.83 2.42
CA MET A 180 2.04 -17.77 3.55
C MET A 180 1.43 -19.13 3.23
N GLY A 181 0.53 -19.24 2.25
CA GLY A 181 -0.01 -20.50 1.75
C GLY A 181 -1.34 -20.95 2.38
N LYS A 182 -1.99 -20.07 3.15
CA LYS A 182 -3.32 -20.30 3.72
C LYS A 182 -4.10 -19.00 3.77
N ASN A 183 -5.18 -18.92 2.98
CA ASN A 183 -6.11 -17.80 2.99
C ASN A 183 -6.59 -17.43 4.40
N ASP A 184 -6.56 -16.16 4.75
CA ASP A 184 -6.77 -15.56 6.07
C ASP A 184 -5.98 -16.24 7.22
N GLY A 185 -4.90 -16.98 6.91
CA GLY A 185 -4.13 -17.72 7.90
C GLY A 185 -3.38 -16.80 8.87
N GLY A 186 -3.06 -17.33 10.04
CA GLY A 186 -2.18 -16.71 11.01
C GLY A 186 -1.27 -17.71 11.74
N ALA A 187 -1.07 -17.46 13.04
CA ALA A 187 -0.24 -18.27 13.92
C ALA A 187 -0.65 -19.75 13.96
N GLU A 188 -1.91 -20.07 13.67
CA GLU A 188 -2.42 -21.44 13.66
C GLU A 188 -1.97 -22.27 12.45
N PHE A 189 -1.39 -21.64 11.41
CA PHE A 189 -0.93 -22.37 10.23
C PHE A 189 0.36 -23.15 10.53
N SER A 190 0.33 -24.48 10.31
CA SER A 190 1.43 -25.37 10.66
C SER A 190 2.65 -25.24 9.75
N ASP A 191 2.45 -24.90 8.48
CA ASP A 191 3.53 -24.92 7.49
C ASP A 191 4.22 -23.55 7.30
N LYS A 192 3.84 -22.54 8.11
CA LYS A 192 4.37 -21.17 8.00
C LYS A 192 5.90 -21.09 8.08
N ASP A 193 6.55 -21.99 8.82
CA ASP A 193 8.02 -22.04 8.92
C ASP A 193 8.69 -22.41 7.59
N ALA A 194 8.14 -23.41 6.89
CA ALA A 194 8.63 -23.81 5.58
C ALA A 194 8.37 -22.71 4.54
N MET A 195 7.17 -22.12 4.59
CA MET A 195 6.77 -21.03 3.70
C MET A 195 7.61 -19.78 3.90
N GLN A 196 8.00 -19.45 5.14
CA GLN A 196 8.92 -18.37 5.45
C GLN A 196 10.25 -18.57 4.72
N GLN A 197 10.80 -19.78 4.72
CA GLN A 197 12.07 -20.04 4.02
C GLN A 197 11.92 -19.88 2.51
N PHE A 198 10.81 -20.33 1.92
CA PHE A 198 10.55 -20.15 0.48
C PHE A 198 10.41 -18.67 0.11
N TYR A 199 9.70 -17.89 0.93
CA TYR A 199 9.56 -16.45 0.73
C TYR A 199 10.90 -15.71 0.85
N LEU A 200 11.72 -16.07 1.84
CA LEU A 200 13.06 -15.50 2.01
C LEU A 200 14.01 -15.90 0.87
N ASP A 201 13.89 -17.12 0.33
CA ASP A 201 14.63 -17.56 -0.86
C ASP A 201 14.21 -16.76 -2.10
N PHE A 202 12.91 -16.52 -2.28
CA PHE A 202 12.36 -15.68 -3.36
C PHE A 202 12.91 -14.25 -3.33
N LEU A 203 12.97 -13.64 -2.14
CA LEU A 203 13.56 -12.31 -1.95
C LEU A 203 15.10 -12.29 -2.05
N GLY A 204 15.74 -13.45 -2.14
CA GLY A 204 17.20 -13.57 -2.15
C GLY A 204 17.85 -13.15 -0.82
N VAL A 205 17.18 -13.37 0.31
CA VAL A 205 17.71 -13.01 1.64
C VAL A 205 18.91 -13.90 1.98
N PRO A 206 20.08 -13.34 2.35
CA PRO A 206 21.27 -14.11 2.69
C PRO A 206 21.00 -15.18 3.75
N ARG A 207 21.73 -16.30 3.69
CA ARG A 207 21.62 -17.38 4.69
C ARG A 207 22.01 -16.93 6.10
N THR A 208 22.80 -15.87 6.21
CA THR A 208 23.27 -15.27 7.48
C THR A 208 22.30 -14.25 8.07
N ASP A 209 21.28 -13.82 7.32
CA ASP A 209 20.32 -12.81 7.77
C ASP A 209 19.51 -13.33 8.98
N PRO A 210 19.26 -12.50 10.01
CA PRO A 210 18.48 -12.90 11.19
C PRO A 210 17.10 -13.50 10.86
N ARG A 211 16.46 -13.08 9.75
CA ARG A 211 15.17 -13.62 9.28
C ARG A 211 15.22 -15.11 8.96
N ARG A 212 16.40 -15.68 8.70
CA ARG A 212 16.55 -17.13 8.47
C ARG A 212 16.43 -17.95 9.76
N LYS A 213 16.65 -17.33 10.91
CA LYS A 213 16.70 -17.99 12.23
C LYS A 213 15.58 -17.56 13.17
N ARG A 214 15.06 -16.34 13.02
CA ARG A 214 13.91 -15.87 13.79
C ARG A 214 12.60 -16.23 13.10
N GLN A 215 11.56 -16.32 13.91
CA GLN A 215 10.18 -16.47 13.47
C GLN A 215 9.67 -15.16 12.84
N GLY A 216 9.03 -15.23 11.67
CA GLY A 216 8.45 -14.09 10.94
C GLY A 216 9.40 -13.44 9.92
N VAL A 217 8.82 -12.87 8.86
CA VAL A 217 9.54 -12.25 7.72
C VAL A 217 9.75 -10.73 7.85
N TYR A 218 9.30 -10.14 8.96
CA TYR A 218 9.42 -8.70 9.21
C TYR A 218 10.86 -8.21 9.04
N HIS A 219 11.08 -6.94 8.70
CA HIS A 219 12.41 -6.43 8.31
C HIS A 219 12.51 -4.91 8.45
N PHE A 220 13.74 -4.41 8.59
CA PHE A 220 14.03 -2.98 8.50
C PHE A 220 15.04 -2.76 7.39
N GLU A 221 14.72 -1.89 6.44
CA GLU A 221 15.62 -1.51 5.35
C GLU A 221 15.68 0.01 5.24
N ALA A 222 16.89 0.57 5.08
CA ALA A 222 17.07 1.99 4.84
C ALA A 222 17.70 2.27 3.47
N VAL A 223 17.38 3.42 2.89
CA VAL A 223 18.02 3.98 1.70
C VAL A 223 18.83 5.20 2.13
N PRO A 224 20.17 5.07 2.26
CA PRO A 224 21.03 6.19 2.62
C PRO A 224 20.91 7.34 1.62
N VAL A 225 20.90 8.59 2.09
CA VAL A 225 20.79 9.77 1.22
C VAL A 225 21.96 9.84 0.23
N GLU A 226 23.13 9.33 0.62
CA GLU A 226 24.32 9.33 -0.24
C GLU A 226 24.13 8.49 -1.52
N LEU A 227 23.22 7.50 -1.51
CA LEU A 227 22.93 6.68 -2.69
C LEU A 227 21.99 7.36 -3.69
N LEU A 228 21.20 8.36 -3.26
CA LEU A 228 20.36 9.13 -4.18
C LEU A 228 21.19 9.95 -5.19
N SER A 229 22.44 10.28 -4.84
CA SER A 229 23.32 11.14 -5.66
C SER A 229 24.07 10.43 -6.77
N SER A 230 24.29 9.12 -6.70
CA SER A 230 25.02 8.39 -7.78
C SER A 230 24.31 8.42 -9.13
N THR A 231 23.08 8.94 -9.18
CA THR A 231 22.14 8.79 -10.29
C THR A 231 21.46 10.10 -10.68
N ALA A 232 21.75 11.22 -10.00
CA ALA A 232 21.22 12.56 -10.31
C ALA A 232 21.84 13.16 -11.59
N GLY A 233 21.82 12.42 -12.70
CA GLY A 233 22.18 12.95 -14.01
C GLY A 233 21.21 14.06 -14.44
N SER A 234 21.78 15.19 -14.87
CA SER A 234 21.19 16.40 -15.51
C SER A 234 20.16 17.26 -14.75
N ASP A 235 19.54 16.81 -13.66
CA ASP A 235 18.60 17.64 -12.90
C ASP A 235 19.31 18.40 -11.77
N THR A 236 19.60 19.68 -12.02
CA THR A 236 20.31 20.55 -11.08
C THR A 236 19.50 20.83 -9.81
N ALA A 237 18.18 20.96 -9.92
CA ALA A 237 17.29 21.22 -8.78
C ALA A 237 17.19 19.99 -7.86
N ALA A 238 17.01 18.78 -8.43
CA ALA A 238 17.06 17.54 -7.64
C ALA A 238 18.41 17.36 -6.94
N THR A 239 19.51 17.66 -7.65
CA THR A 239 20.87 17.54 -7.10
C THR A 239 21.09 18.50 -5.93
N ALA A 240 20.67 19.76 -6.08
CA ALA A 240 20.73 20.75 -5.00
C ALA A 240 19.91 20.31 -3.78
N ALA A 241 18.67 19.85 -4.00
CA ALA A 241 17.81 19.35 -2.93
C ALA A 241 18.41 18.13 -2.21
N VAL A 242 18.98 17.17 -2.94
CA VAL A 242 19.64 16.00 -2.34
C VAL A 242 20.88 16.42 -1.54
N ASN A 243 21.66 17.40 -2.01
CA ASN A 243 22.80 17.91 -1.25
C ASN A 243 22.37 18.60 0.05
N VAL A 244 21.29 19.38 0.03
CA VAL A 244 20.69 19.92 1.27
C VAL A 244 20.17 18.79 2.16
N MET A 245 19.52 17.77 1.60
CA MET A 245 19.01 16.61 2.34
C MET A 245 20.11 15.90 3.15
N LYS A 246 21.32 15.75 2.59
CA LYS A 246 22.47 15.13 3.27
C LYS A 246 22.90 15.83 4.55
N HIS A 247 22.57 17.11 4.70
CA HIS A 247 22.87 17.87 5.92
C HIS A 247 21.88 17.54 7.04
N PHE A 248 20.65 17.15 6.70
CA PHE A 248 19.58 16.94 7.66
C PHE A 248 19.31 15.47 7.95
N TYR A 249 19.55 14.55 7.02
CA TYR A 249 19.16 13.15 7.14
C TYR A 249 20.28 12.16 6.79
N ASP A 250 20.33 11.05 7.52
CA ASP A 250 21.14 9.87 7.17
C ASP A 250 20.50 9.08 6.02
N ASN A 251 19.18 8.86 6.09
CA ASN A 251 18.44 8.06 5.13
C ASN A 251 17.29 8.85 4.50
N ALA A 252 17.12 8.67 3.18
CA ALA A 252 15.99 9.23 2.45
C ALA A 252 14.70 8.46 2.75
N PHE A 253 14.79 7.13 2.75
CA PHE A 253 13.68 6.24 3.09
C PHE A 253 14.10 5.28 4.20
N CYS A 254 13.17 5.01 5.12
CA CYS A 254 13.28 3.96 6.11
C CYS A 254 12.02 3.10 6.03
N PHE A 255 12.17 1.82 5.67
CA PHE A 255 11.09 0.88 5.51
C PHE A 255 11.01 -0.04 6.73
N LEU A 256 9.92 0.06 7.47
CA LEU A 256 9.51 -0.86 8.53
C LEU A 256 8.51 -1.85 7.94
N LEU A 257 8.99 -3.06 7.65
CA LEU A 257 8.22 -4.15 7.05
C LEU A 257 7.63 -5.00 8.17
N LEU A 258 6.32 -4.90 8.38
CA LEU A 258 5.59 -5.63 9.43
C LEU A 258 4.96 -6.91 8.86
N ASP A 259 5.30 -8.04 9.44
CA ASP A 259 4.63 -9.32 9.23
C ASP A 259 3.33 -9.36 10.05
N ALA A 260 2.18 -9.32 9.39
CA ALA A 260 0.87 -9.45 10.06
C ALA A 260 0.26 -10.85 9.88
N ARG A 261 1.09 -11.88 9.74
CA ARG A 261 0.63 -13.27 9.55
C ARG A 261 1.25 -14.20 10.58
N TYR A 262 2.58 -14.21 10.70
CA TYR A 262 3.29 -15.29 11.39
C TYR A 262 2.81 -15.51 12.83
N PHE A 263 2.62 -14.42 13.58
CA PHE A 263 2.18 -14.44 14.97
C PHE A 263 0.72 -14.04 15.17
N ARG A 264 0.00 -13.80 14.08
CA ARG A 264 -1.32 -13.21 14.16
C ARG A 264 -2.31 -14.21 14.74
N ASP A 265 -3.05 -13.80 15.77
CA ASP A 265 -4.16 -14.58 16.28
C ASP A 265 -5.26 -14.73 15.21
N PRO A 266 -6.02 -15.83 15.18
CA PRO A 266 -7.03 -16.02 14.14
C PRO A 266 -8.06 -14.89 14.16
N SER A 267 -8.71 -14.60 13.03
CA SER A 267 -9.65 -13.47 12.89
C SER A 267 -10.90 -13.56 13.79
N ASN A 268 -11.15 -14.71 14.42
CA ASN A 268 -12.18 -14.93 15.44
C ASN A 268 -11.71 -14.66 16.87
N ALA A 269 -10.42 -14.36 17.06
CA ALA A 269 -9.92 -13.92 18.34
C ALA A 269 -10.75 -12.72 18.78
N THR A 270 -11.01 -12.65 20.09
CA THR A 270 -11.62 -11.47 20.71
C THR A 270 -11.02 -10.18 20.14
N ARG A 271 -11.70 -9.03 20.23
CA ARG A 271 -11.12 -7.71 19.86
C ARG A 271 -9.80 -7.34 20.60
N SER A 272 -9.29 -8.24 21.44
CA SER A 272 -7.98 -8.25 22.08
C SER A 272 -6.91 -9.12 21.43
N GLY A 273 -7.14 -9.69 20.24
CA GLY A 273 -6.14 -10.47 19.51
C GLY A 273 -4.88 -9.68 19.14
N ASN A 274 -3.78 -10.39 18.99
CA ASN A 274 -2.46 -9.86 18.63
C ASN A 274 -2.18 -10.02 17.14
N MET A 275 -1.74 -8.93 16.49
CA MET A 275 -1.38 -8.95 15.07
C MET A 275 0.08 -9.38 14.83
N LEU A 276 1.00 -8.97 15.70
CA LEU A 276 2.46 -9.08 15.46
C LEU A 276 3.18 -10.05 16.41
N GLY A 277 2.59 -10.40 17.55
CA GLY A 277 3.29 -11.15 18.60
C GLY A 277 4.34 -10.32 19.34
N GLU A 278 4.67 -10.71 20.57
CA GLU A 278 5.49 -9.86 21.46
C GLU A 278 6.94 -9.68 20.96
N THR A 279 7.53 -10.72 20.35
CA THR A 279 8.89 -10.63 19.81
C THR A 279 9.01 -9.62 18.67
N GLN A 280 8.00 -9.50 17.81
CA GLN A 280 8.00 -8.49 16.77
C GLN A 280 7.66 -7.10 17.31
N TRP A 281 6.81 -6.99 18.35
CA TRP A 281 6.56 -5.72 19.03
C TRP A 281 7.83 -5.14 19.66
N GLN A 282 8.60 -5.98 20.37
CA GLN A 282 9.89 -5.59 20.95
C GLN A 282 10.87 -5.15 19.85
N TRP A 283 10.97 -5.93 18.77
CA TRP A 283 11.80 -5.55 17.63
C TRP A 283 11.37 -4.21 17.02
N LEU A 284 10.06 -3.95 16.89
CA LEU A 284 9.56 -2.69 16.32
C LEU A 284 9.93 -1.51 17.22
N GLU A 285 9.73 -1.66 18.54
CA GLU A 285 10.14 -0.66 19.53
C GLU A 285 11.64 -0.34 19.45
N GLU A 286 12.49 -1.37 19.34
CA GLU A 286 13.93 -1.19 19.14
C GLU A 286 14.25 -0.46 17.84
N ARG A 287 13.66 -0.85 16.70
CA ARG A 287 13.91 -0.19 15.41
C ARG A 287 13.44 1.27 15.45
N LEU A 288 12.31 1.56 16.09
CA LEU A 288 11.84 2.93 16.26
C LEU A 288 12.84 3.75 17.07
N ARG A 289 13.32 3.24 18.20
CA ARG A 289 14.28 3.93 19.07
C ARG A 289 15.65 4.11 18.41
N ASP A 290 16.15 3.05 17.78
CA ASP A 290 17.56 2.91 17.44
C ASP A 290 17.85 3.25 15.98
N ASP A 291 16.86 3.16 15.09
CA ASP A 291 17.06 3.27 13.64
C ASP A 291 16.14 4.28 12.93
N VAL A 292 15.03 4.70 13.53
CA VAL A 292 14.03 5.54 12.84
C VAL A 292 13.82 6.91 13.50
N ALA A 293 13.62 6.95 14.81
CA ALA A 293 13.22 8.17 15.51
C ALA A 293 14.42 9.02 15.93
N GLY A 294 14.21 10.34 15.83
CA GLY A 294 15.14 11.35 16.31
C GLY A 294 16.46 11.39 15.54
N ARG A 295 17.43 12.07 16.17
CA ARG A 295 18.76 12.28 15.60
C ARG A 295 19.70 11.14 15.93
N ASN A 296 20.47 10.72 14.94
CA ASN A 296 21.57 9.80 15.11
C ASN A 296 22.68 10.48 15.94
N PRO A 297 23.07 9.92 17.10
CA PRO A 297 24.12 10.51 17.94
C PRO A 297 25.48 10.64 17.24
N ALA A 298 25.77 9.77 16.27
CA ALA A 298 27.07 9.74 15.58
C ALA A 298 27.19 10.83 14.50
N THR A 299 26.09 11.17 13.82
CA THR A 299 26.09 12.15 12.71
C THR A 299 25.43 13.47 13.07
N GLY A 300 24.62 13.51 14.13
CA GLY A 300 23.80 14.67 14.50
C GLY A 300 22.62 14.92 13.55
N ARG A 301 22.44 14.08 12.52
CA ARG A 301 21.37 14.16 11.51
C ARG A 301 20.15 13.38 11.98
N GLU A 302 18.97 13.70 11.47
CA GLU A 302 17.78 12.87 11.61
C GLU A 302 18.01 11.53 10.90
N ARG A 303 17.46 10.44 11.44
CA ARG A 303 17.70 9.12 10.85
C ARG A 303 17.00 8.96 9.49
N CYS A 304 15.77 9.44 9.37
CA CYS A 304 14.91 9.19 8.22
C CYS A 304 14.20 10.47 7.75
N ALA A 305 14.34 10.79 6.46
CA ALA A 305 13.54 11.85 5.82
C ALA A 305 12.09 11.40 5.67
N LEU A 306 11.85 10.16 5.23
CA LEU A 306 10.52 9.56 5.16
C LEU A 306 10.54 8.14 5.72
N THR A 307 9.63 7.86 6.64
CA THR A 307 9.41 6.53 7.23
C THR A 307 8.20 5.89 6.56
N VAL A 308 8.37 4.66 6.08
CA VAL A 308 7.33 3.89 5.44
C VAL A 308 7.08 2.64 6.28
N VAL A 309 5.86 2.49 6.78
CA VAL A 309 5.42 1.27 7.48
C VAL A 309 4.60 0.44 6.50
N ALA A 310 5.18 -0.66 6.03
CA ALA A 310 4.57 -1.53 5.03
C ALA A 310 4.04 -2.82 5.67
N ASN A 311 2.87 -3.27 5.21
CA ASN A 311 2.20 -4.46 5.72
C ASN A 311 1.44 -5.20 4.59
N GLY A 312 1.15 -6.49 4.77
CA GLY A 312 0.35 -7.26 3.81
C GLY A 312 -1.08 -6.76 3.68
N VAL A 313 -1.70 -6.30 4.78
CA VAL A 313 -3.11 -5.89 4.82
C VAL A 313 -3.28 -4.41 5.19
N GLN A 314 -4.46 -3.85 4.93
CA GLN A 314 -4.73 -2.43 5.21
C GLN A 314 -4.70 -2.11 6.71
N ILE A 315 -4.07 -0.99 7.08
CA ILE A 315 -3.86 -0.56 8.48
C ILE A 315 -4.94 0.44 8.94
N MET A 316 -5.16 1.49 8.16
CA MET A 316 -6.10 2.58 8.46
C MET A 316 -7.45 2.38 7.73
N LEU A 317 -7.41 1.91 6.49
CA LEU A 317 -8.59 1.67 5.66
C LEU A 317 -9.31 0.41 6.13
N ASP A 318 -10.53 0.58 6.65
CA ASP A 318 -11.26 -0.45 7.40
C ASP A 318 -12.77 -0.45 7.12
N GLU A 319 -13.20 0.26 6.08
CA GLU A 319 -14.60 0.35 5.71
C GLU A 319 -15.11 -0.86 4.93
N LYS A 320 -14.21 -1.65 4.31
CA LYS A 320 -14.55 -2.78 3.44
C LYS A 320 -14.71 -4.07 4.24
N VAL A 321 -15.43 -5.04 3.66
CA VAL A 321 -15.53 -6.42 4.18
C VAL A 321 -14.32 -7.21 3.70
N SER A 322 -13.14 -6.75 4.11
CA SER A 322 -11.84 -7.35 3.81
C SER A 322 -11.05 -7.43 5.10
N GLU A 323 -9.93 -8.12 5.04
CA GLU A 323 -9.02 -8.20 6.15
C GLU A 323 -8.30 -6.86 6.38
N SER A 324 -8.12 -6.50 7.65
CA SER A 324 -7.43 -5.25 8.02
C SER A 324 -7.05 -5.26 9.50
N TRP A 325 -6.22 -4.30 9.90
CA TRP A 325 -5.85 -4.08 11.30
C TRP A 325 -7.02 -3.68 12.20
N ALA A 326 -8.16 -3.25 11.64
CA ALA A 326 -9.34 -2.92 12.43
C ALA A 326 -9.98 -4.13 13.13
N ALA A 327 -9.73 -5.35 12.64
CA ALA A 327 -10.12 -6.58 13.33
C ALA A 327 -9.33 -6.78 14.65
N PHE A 328 -8.16 -6.15 14.77
CA PHE A 328 -7.25 -6.24 15.93
C PHE A 328 -7.01 -4.85 16.54
N PRO A 329 -8.06 -4.19 17.08
CA PRO A 329 -8.00 -2.78 17.44
C PRO A 329 -6.92 -2.48 18.49
N ARG A 330 -6.65 -3.38 19.44
CA ARG A 330 -5.54 -3.20 20.40
C ARG A 330 -4.17 -3.19 19.75
N SER A 331 -3.94 -4.05 18.76
CA SER A 331 -2.69 -4.07 18.00
C SER A 331 -2.54 -2.81 17.16
N ARG A 332 -3.63 -2.33 16.55
CA ARG A 332 -3.65 -1.08 15.81
C ARG A 332 -3.35 0.13 16.71
N ASP A 333 -3.97 0.16 17.89
CA ASP A 333 -3.72 1.21 18.88
C ASP A 333 -2.27 1.18 19.38
N ARG A 334 -1.71 -0.01 19.68
CA ARG A 334 -0.30 -0.18 20.09
C ARG A 334 0.67 0.30 19.02
N LEU A 335 0.41 0.00 17.73
CA LEU A 335 1.25 0.50 16.62
C LEU A 335 1.30 2.02 16.62
N PHE A 336 0.14 2.68 16.68
CA PHE A 336 0.11 4.14 16.67
C PHE A 336 0.66 4.75 17.96
N ALA A 337 0.43 4.11 19.11
CA ALA A 337 0.97 4.56 20.39
C ALA A 337 2.50 4.51 20.39
N LEU A 338 3.12 3.45 19.86
CA LEU A 338 4.58 3.36 19.72
C LEU A 338 5.13 4.46 18.81
N LEU A 339 4.55 4.66 17.62
CA LEU A 339 4.95 5.73 16.71
C LEU A 339 4.86 7.11 17.38
N ARG A 340 3.80 7.34 18.16
CA ARG A 340 3.58 8.58 18.92
C ARG A 340 4.55 8.73 20.09
N GLN A 341 4.85 7.65 20.81
CA GLN A 341 5.77 7.62 21.95
C GLN A 341 7.18 8.00 21.51
N PHE A 342 7.67 7.41 20.42
CA PHE A 342 8.99 7.71 19.86
C PHE A 342 9.04 9.01 19.06
N ARG A 343 7.91 9.72 18.92
CA ARG A 343 7.78 10.91 18.09
C ARG A 343 8.29 10.70 16.66
N THR A 344 7.90 9.57 16.08
CA THR A 344 8.30 9.21 14.72
C THR A 344 7.51 10.06 13.74
N ASP A 345 8.13 11.12 13.23
CA ASP A 345 7.54 11.98 12.20
C ASP A 345 7.68 11.35 10.80
N ARG A 346 6.91 11.90 9.86
CA ARG A 346 6.96 11.60 8.41
C ARG A 346 6.69 10.13 8.12
N VAL A 347 5.65 9.59 8.74
CA VAL A 347 5.20 8.20 8.55
C VAL A 347 4.11 8.12 7.49
N ILE A 348 4.29 7.24 6.51
CA ILE A 348 3.27 6.82 5.55
C ILE A 348 3.11 5.30 5.63
N PHE A 349 1.87 4.80 5.54
CA PHE A 349 1.56 3.39 5.52
C PHE A 349 1.45 2.85 4.09
N MET A 350 1.87 1.61 3.86
CA MET A 350 1.71 0.90 2.59
C MET A 350 1.10 -0.49 2.78
N SER A 351 0.21 -0.90 1.87
CA SER A 351 -0.51 -2.17 1.97
C SER A 351 -0.87 -2.83 0.61
N GLY A 352 -1.25 -4.11 0.67
CA GLY A 352 -1.65 -4.97 -0.45
C GLY A 352 -3.04 -5.63 -0.26
N ASP A 353 -3.15 -6.92 -0.64
CA ASP A 353 -4.26 -7.87 -0.35
C ASP A 353 -5.64 -7.61 -1.00
N VAL A 354 -6.12 -6.36 -1.06
CA VAL A 354 -7.53 -6.05 -1.38
C VAL A 354 -7.93 -5.98 -2.87
N HIS A 355 -7.05 -6.36 -3.80
CA HIS A 355 -7.25 -6.39 -5.26
C HIS A 355 -7.70 -5.05 -5.88
N LEU A 356 -7.35 -3.93 -5.26
CA LEU A 356 -7.51 -2.58 -5.81
C LEU A 356 -6.35 -1.64 -5.44
N GLY A 357 -6.24 -0.52 -6.15
CA GLY A 357 -5.41 0.61 -5.77
C GLY A 357 -6.21 1.63 -4.96
N GLU A 358 -5.68 2.12 -3.85
CA GLU A 358 -6.37 3.08 -2.99
C GLU A 358 -5.40 4.04 -2.32
N ILE A 359 -5.80 5.31 -2.18
CA ILE A 359 -5.10 6.26 -1.31
C ILE A 359 -6.08 6.69 -0.21
N GLY A 360 -5.65 6.49 1.03
CA GLY A 360 -6.34 6.90 2.24
C GLY A 360 -5.62 8.05 2.94
N MET A 361 -6.39 8.97 3.51
CA MET A 361 -5.92 10.06 4.35
C MET A 361 -6.94 10.38 5.45
N ASP A 362 -6.50 10.39 6.71
CA ASP A 362 -7.28 10.89 7.83
C ASP A 362 -6.64 12.16 8.42
N THR A 363 -7.27 13.31 8.15
CA THR A 363 -6.85 14.63 8.65
C THR A 363 -7.65 15.09 9.89
N ARG A 364 -8.48 14.22 10.47
CA ARG A 364 -9.47 14.61 11.48
C ARG A 364 -8.92 14.44 12.90
N LYS A 365 -9.77 14.79 13.87
CA LYS A 365 -9.47 14.76 15.30
C LYS A 365 -8.83 13.43 15.75
N ALA A 366 -9.36 12.30 15.26
CA ALA A 366 -8.84 10.97 15.60
C ALA A 366 -7.37 10.80 15.21
N ALA A 367 -7.01 11.11 13.96
CA ALA A 367 -5.64 11.01 13.46
C ALA A 367 -4.69 11.99 14.18
N MET A 368 -5.10 13.25 14.30
CA MET A 368 -4.31 14.28 15.02
C MET A 368 -4.06 13.87 16.47
N ARG A 369 -5.07 13.33 17.15
CA ARG A 369 -4.89 12.84 18.52
C ARG A 369 -3.96 11.63 18.62
N THR A 370 -3.95 10.79 17.59
CA THR A 370 -3.26 9.49 17.58
C THR A 370 -1.79 9.67 17.24
N LEU A 371 -1.47 10.26 16.08
CA LEU A 371 -0.09 10.50 15.65
C LEU A 371 0.37 11.94 15.86
N GLY A 372 -0.50 12.94 15.88
CA GLY A 372 -0.11 14.36 15.93
C GLY A 372 -0.16 15.10 14.61
N TYR A 373 -0.34 14.35 13.53
CA TYR A 373 -0.41 14.81 12.16
C TYR A 373 -1.32 13.83 11.37
N PRO A 374 -1.65 14.10 10.09
CA PRO A 374 -2.50 13.20 9.31
C PRO A 374 -1.96 11.78 9.17
N ILE A 375 -2.84 10.78 9.16
CA ILE A 375 -2.47 9.39 8.83
C ILE A 375 -2.70 9.19 7.34
N ILE A 376 -1.67 8.74 6.63
CA ILE A 376 -1.73 8.47 5.18
C ILE A 376 -1.45 6.99 4.92
N GLU A 377 -2.26 6.36 4.08
CA GLU A 377 -2.07 4.98 3.64
C GLU A 377 -2.18 4.88 2.12
N ALA A 378 -1.26 4.14 1.50
CA ALA A 378 -1.27 3.83 0.08
C ALA A 378 -1.37 2.32 -0.14
N THR A 379 -2.42 1.88 -0.80
CA THR A 379 -2.63 0.48 -1.14
C THR A 379 -2.43 0.28 -2.64
N SER A 380 -1.58 -0.67 -3.02
CA SER A 380 -1.46 -1.12 -4.41
C SER A 380 -1.57 -2.63 -4.46
N SER A 381 -2.76 -3.07 -4.84
CA SER A 381 -3.15 -4.46 -4.81
C SER A 381 -3.88 -4.75 -6.11
N GLY A 382 -3.31 -5.57 -6.98
CA GLY A 382 -3.94 -5.92 -8.25
C GLY A 382 -2.99 -5.92 -9.44
N LEU A 383 -1.78 -6.43 -9.25
CA LEU A 383 -0.76 -6.45 -10.29
C LEU A 383 -1.20 -7.25 -11.53
N THR A 384 -1.84 -8.40 -11.32
CA THR A 384 -2.25 -9.33 -12.40
C THR A 384 -3.75 -9.48 -12.56
N HIS A 385 -4.50 -9.32 -11.48
CA HIS A 385 -5.96 -9.39 -11.44
C HIS A 385 -6.47 -8.40 -10.41
N SER A 386 -7.71 -7.95 -10.55
CA SER A 386 -8.25 -6.90 -9.69
C SER A 386 -9.76 -7.03 -9.52
N THR A 387 -10.29 -6.16 -8.66
CA THR A 387 -11.72 -6.04 -8.34
C THR A 387 -12.59 -5.81 -9.59
N ALA A 388 -12.02 -5.28 -10.67
CA ALA A 388 -12.64 -5.15 -12.00
C ALA A 388 -13.25 -6.46 -12.54
N SER A 389 -12.69 -7.61 -12.13
CA SER A 389 -13.14 -8.93 -12.59
C SER A 389 -14.50 -9.35 -12.01
N PHE A 390 -15.00 -8.67 -10.98
CA PHE A 390 -16.29 -8.96 -10.36
C PHE A 390 -17.39 -8.10 -10.98
N VAL A 391 -18.36 -8.74 -11.65
CA VAL A 391 -19.46 -8.04 -12.33
C VAL A 391 -20.18 -7.08 -11.38
N ALA A 392 -20.41 -5.84 -11.83
CA ALA A 392 -21.07 -4.73 -11.12
C ALA A 392 -20.34 -4.17 -9.88
N LEU A 393 -19.41 -4.90 -9.24
CA LEU A 393 -18.69 -4.44 -8.05
C LEU A 393 -17.88 -3.14 -8.29
N PRO A 394 -17.13 -2.98 -9.40
CA PRO A 394 -16.48 -1.71 -9.78
C PRO A 394 -17.39 -0.49 -9.72
N THR A 395 -18.65 -0.64 -10.17
CA THR A 395 -19.60 0.46 -10.31
C THR A 395 -20.23 0.85 -8.97
N ILE A 396 -20.33 -0.09 -8.03
CA ILE A 396 -21.04 0.13 -6.75
C ILE A 396 -20.11 0.14 -5.52
N LEU A 397 -18.81 -0.16 -5.67
CA LEU A 397 -17.87 -0.28 -4.55
C LEU A 397 -17.90 0.94 -3.63
N THR A 398 -17.79 2.14 -4.19
CA THR A 398 -17.77 3.40 -3.42
C THR A 398 -19.11 3.71 -2.77
N SER A 399 -20.22 3.24 -3.34
CA SER A 399 -21.57 3.35 -2.78
C SER A 399 -21.80 2.34 -1.66
N LEU A 400 -21.28 1.12 -1.78
CA LEU A 400 -21.37 0.08 -0.74
C LEU A 400 -20.46 0.37 0.44
N PHE A 401 -19.29 0.97 0.19
CA PHE A 401 -18.25 1.22 1.18
C PHE A 401 -17.80 2.69 1.17
N PRO A 402 -18.68 3.65 1.49
CA PRO A 402 -18.28 5.06 1.60
C PRO A 402 -17.28 5.23 2.74
N SER A 403 -16.25 6.04 2.52
CA SER A 403 -15.28 6.37 3.56
C SER A 403 -14.87 7.84 3.47
N ARG A 404 -14.85 8.51 4.62
CA ARG A 404 -14.32 9.88 4.75
C ARG A 404 -12.79 9.91 4.74
N ARG A 405 -12.14 8.74 4.85
CA ARG A 405 -10.69 8.59 4.76
C ARG A 405 -10.23 8.40 3.32
N ARG A 406 -11.11 8.10 2.38
CA ARG A 406 -10.73 7.81 1.00
C ARG A 406 -10.41 9.10 0.24
N VAL A 407 -9.20 9.19 -0.29
CA VAL A 407 -8.81 10.19 -1.30
C VAL A 407 -9.28 9.72 -2.67
N GLY A 408 -8.99 8.46 -3.01
CA GLY A 408 -9.48 7.85 -4.24
C GLY A 408 -9.23 6.35 -4.29
N VAL A 409 -9.94 5.67 -5.19
CA VAL A 409 -9.87 4.22 -5.40
C VAL A 409 -9.84 3.91 -6.89
N TYR A 410 -9.06 2.91 -7.27
CA TYR A 410 -8.90 2.41 -8.62
C TYR A 410 -9.01 0.88 -8.62
N VAL A 411 -9.97 0.35 -9.36
CA VAL A 411 -10.40 -1.06 -9.27
C VAL A 411 -9.78 -1.96 -10.35
N GLU A 412 -9.04 -1.38 -11.28
CA GLU A 412 -8.32 -2.08 -12.34
C GLU A 412 -6.89 -2.43 -11.91
N ARG A 413 -6.18 -3.19 -12.76
CA ARG A 413 -4.80 -3.60 -12.49
C ARG A 413 -3.87 -2.41 -12.31
N ASN A 414 -3.04 -2.44 -11.27
CA ASN A 414 -2.24 -1.28 -10.86
C ASN A 414 -0.91 -1.64 -10.19
N PHE A 415 -0.06 -0.64 -10.05
CA PHE A 415 1.13 -0.64 -9.18
C PHE A 415 1.32 0.74 -8.54
N GLY A 416 2.03 0.79 -7.42
CA GLY A 416 2.27 2.00 -6.66
C GLY A 416 3.69 2.55 -6.83
N VAL A 417 3.82 3.88 -6.81
CA VAL A 417 5.10 4.57 -6.76
C VAL A 417 5.06 5.65 -5.69
N LEU A 418 5.99 5.58 -4.73
CA LEU A 418 6.26 6.64 -3.76
C LEU A 418 7.48 7.42 -4.23
N LYS A 419 7.39 8.74 -4.24
CA LYS A 419 8.49 9.64 -4.62
C LYS A 419 8.77 10.67 -3.54
N LEU A 420 10.05 10.98 -3.35
CA LEU A 420 10.50 12.23 -2.77
C LEU A 420 10.78 13.19 -3.92
N THR A 421 10.16 14.36 -3.90
CA THR A 421 10.31 15.35 -4.97
C THR A 421 10.58 16.75 -4.43
N ALA A 422 11.53 17.44 -5.05
CA ALA A 422 11.79 18.84 -4.79
C ALA A 422 10.78 19.74 -5.54
N ASN A 423 10.24 20.72 -4.83
CA ASN A 423 9.40 21.77 -5.42
C ASN A 423 10.22 22.60 -6.40
N SER A 424 9.75 22.73 -7.65
CA SER A 424 10.47 23.45 -8.71
C SER A 424 10.62 24.96 -8.47
N LYS A 425 9.80 25.54 -7.60
CA LYS A 425 9.87 26.96 -7.22
C LYS A 425 10.82 27.21 -6.05
N ALA A 426 11.25 26.16 -5.35
CA ALA A 426 12.11 26.28 -4.18
C ALA A 426 13.57 26.51 -4.57
N ARG A 427 14.28 27.32 -3.77
CA ARG A 427 15.73 27.48 -3.87
C ARG A 427 16.38 26.71 -2.73
N PHE A 428 17.09 25.66 -3.08
CA PHE A 428 17.81 24.83 -2.12
C PHE A 428 19.20 25.42 -1.84
N GLU A 429 19.23 26.43 -0.98
CA GLU A 429 20.45 27.10 -0.51
C GLU A 429 20.54 26.97 1.02
N LEU A 430 21.70 26.57 1.53
CA LEU A 430 21.96 26.53 2.96
C LEU A 430 22.40 27.92 3.43
N SER A 431 21.46 28.73 3.93
CA SER A 431 21.83 29.94 4.67
C SER A 431 22.42 29.56 6.02
N GLU A 432 23.61 30.05 6.38
CA GLU A 432 24.21 29.74 7.70
C GLU A 432 23.65 30.60 8.85
N THR A 433 22.84 31.61 8.55
CA THR A 433 22.34 32.59 9.54
C THR A 433 21.15 32.09 10.37
N SER A 434 20.44 31.06 9.91
CA SER A 434 19.25 30.52 10.59
C SER A 434 19.57 29.26 11.41
N ALA A 435 18.81 29.04 12.48
CA ALA A 435 18.98 27.84 13.32
C ALA A 435 18.80 26.56 12.50
N HIS A 436 19.55 25.50 12.83
CA HIS A 436 19.52 24.21 12.11
C HIS A 436 18.08 23.69 11.93
N GLU A 437 17.26 23.82 12.97
CA GLU A 437 15.87 23.36 12.97
C GLU A 437 14.97 24.15 12.01
N GLU A 438 15.10 25.48 11.98
CA GLU A 438 14.35 26.33 11.05
C GLU A 438 14.70 26.04 9.59
N ARG A 439 15.99 25.76 9.32
CA ARG A 439 16.48 25.38 7.99
C ARG A 439 15.93 24.03 7.56
N ARG A 440 15.91 23.05 8.47
CA ARG A 440 15.31 21.73 8.22
C ARG A 440 13.82 21.87 7.91
N GLU A 441 13.08 22.64 8.70
CA GLU A 441 11.65 22.83 8.49
C GLU A 441 11.33 23.55 7.17
N GLN A 442 12.15 24.51 6.76
CA GLN A 442 12.01 25.13 5.44
C GLN A 442 12.27 24.11 4.34
N PHE A 443 13.32 23.31 4.46
CA PHE A 443 13.60 22.22 3.54
C PHE A 443 12.43 21.21 3.46
N GLU A 444 11.85 20.83 4.59
CA GLU A 444 10.70 19.91 4.66
C GLU A 444 9.41 20.50 4.05
N ARG A 445 9.27 21.83 3.98
CA ARG A 445 8.19 22.49 3.24
C ARG A 445 8.39 22.45 1.72
N ASP A 446 9.65 22.43 1.30
CA ASP A 446 10.04 22.49 -0.11
C ASP A 446 10.26 21.10 -0.75
N VAL A 447 10.28 20.04 0.07
CA VAL A 447 10.32 18.64 -0.38
C VAL A 447 8.98 17.97 -0.10
N ASN A 448 8.43 17.32 -1.13
CA ASN A 448 7.17 16.61 -1.05
C ASN A 448 7.39 15.09 -1.01
N ALA A 449 6.50 14.41 -0.30
CA ALA A 449 6.19 13.01 -0.55
C ALA A 449 5.01 12.94 -1.55
N SER A 450 5.21 12.23 -2.66
CA SER A 450 4.18 11.99 -3.67
C SER A 450 3.87 10.50 -3.77
N ILE A 451 2.63 10.13 -3.50
CA ILE A 451 2.08 8.79 -3.70
C ILE A 451 1.34 8.77 -5.02
N LEU A 452 1.69 7.84 -5.90
CA LEU A 452 1.08 7.65 -7.21
C LEU A 452 0.61 6.21 -7.34
N ILE A 453 -0.64 6.02 -7.79
CA ILE A 453 -1.11 4.72 -8.27
C ILE A 453 -1.19 4.80 -9.78
N HIS A 454 -0.53 3.86 -10.44
CA HIS A 454 -0.43 3.77 -11.88
C HIS A 454 -1.29 2.63 -12.42
N SER A 455 -1.99 2.88 -13.52
CA SER A 455 -2.78 1.88 -14.23
C SER A 455 -1.91 1.04 -15.15
N ILE A 456 -2.03 -0.28 -15.05
CA ILE A 456 -1.39 -1.21 -16.00
C ILE A 456 -2.13 -1.20 -17.34
N PRO A 457 -3.48 -1.30 -17.40
CA PRO A 457 -4.23 -1.28 -18.66
C PRO A 457 -4.07 0.03 -19.45
N GLU A 458 -3.82 1.15 -18.78
CA GLU A 458 -3.59 2.46 -19.40
C GLU A 458 -2.09 2.78 -19.52
N ASN A 459 -1.24 1.76 -19.73
CA ASN A 459 0.19 1.90 -20.03
C ASN A 459 0.96 2.78 -19.03
N GLY A 460 0.68 2.63 -17.74
CA GLY A 460 1.37 3.34 -16.67
C GLY A 460 0.83 4.74 -16.40
N ALA A 461 -0.35 5.09 -16.92
CA ALA A 461 -0.98 6.38 -16.59
C ALA A 461 -1.23 6.51 -15.08
N VAL A 462 -0.96 7.70 -14.52
CA VAL A 462 -1.30 8.02 -13.13
C VAL A 462 -2.82 8.13 -13.03
N VAL A 463 -3.43 7.30 -12.18
CA VAL A 463 -4.88 7.27 -11.95
C VAL A 463 -5.27 7.77 -10.56
N LEU A 464 -4.39 7.63 -9.57
CA LEU A 464 -4.51 8.29 -8.27
C LEU A 464 -3.22 9.00 -7.91
N ARG A 465 -3.35 10.14 -7.24
CA ARG A 465 -2.22 10.95 -6.77
C ARG A 465 -2.55 11.55 -5.42
N LEU A 466 -1.56 11.58 -4.54
CA LEU A 466 -1.55 12.42 -3.35
C LEU A 466 -0.14 12.99 -3.16
N THR A 467 -0.02 14.31 -3.05
CA THR A 467 1.25 15.00 -2.83
C THR A 467 1.11 15.95 -1.64
N LEU A 468 2.06 15.88 -0.73
CA LEU A 468 2.12 16.68 0.48
C LEU A 468 3.57 16.98 0.87
N PRO A 469 3.85 18.18 1.44
CA PRO A 469 5.18 18.50 1.93
C PRO A 469 5.54 17.60 3.12
N LEU A 470 6.83 17.27 3.27
CA LEU A 470 7.31 16.45 4.39
C LEU A 470 6.95 17.09 5.74
N SER A 471 6.97 18.42 5.81
CA SER A 471 6.61 19.16 7.03
C SER A 471 5.19 18.85 7.51
N ALA A 472 4.27 18.53 6.60
CA ALA A 472 2.87 18.27 6.92
C ALA A 472 2.67 16.98 7.76
N LEU A 473 3.67 16.09 7.74
CA LEU A 473 3.68 14.84 8.51
C LEU A 473 4.57 14.94 9.75
N THR A 474 4.70 16.14 10.34
CA THR A 474 5.46 16.34 11.58
C THR A 474 4.55 16.74 12.73
N HIS A 475 4.96 16.44 13.96
CA HIS A 475 4.26 16.93 15.14
C HIS A 475 4.17 18.47 15.21
N LYS A 476 5.15 19.18 14.63
CA LYS A 476 5.19 20.64 14.65
C LYS A 476 4.17 21.26 13.70
N SER A 477 4.06 20.73 12.49
CA SER A 477 3.26 21.32 11.41
C SER A 477 2.00 20.51 11.05
N GLY A 478 1.73 19.39 11.72
CA GLY A 478 0.58 18.52 11.43
C GLY A 478 -0.80 19.21 11.46
N CYS A 479 -0.98 20.22 12.32
CA CYS A 479 -2.22 20.98 12.37
C CYS A 479 -2.50 21.81 11.10
N GLN A 480 -1.48 22.06 10.26
CA GLN A 480 -1.66 22.72 8.96
C GLN A 480 -2.62 21.95 8.07
N LEU A 481 -2.69 20.62 8.21
CA LEU A 481 -3.59 19.80 7.41
C LEU A 481 -4.88 19.40 8.15
N TYR A 482 -5.21 20.01 9.30
CA TYR A 482 -6.40 19.62 10.05
C TYR A 482 -7.71 19.82 9.30
N LYS A 483 -8.46 18.72 9.10
CA LYS A 483 -9.67 18.66 8.26
C LYS A 483 -9.42 19.12 6.81
N ALA A 484 -8.19 19.04 6.31
CA ALA A 484 -7.86 19.30 4.92
C ALA A 484 -8.36 18.15 4.02
N LYS A 485 -8.55 18.45 2.74
CA LYS A 485 -8.95 17.51 1.70
C LYS A 485 -8.01 17.65 0.52
N ALA A 486 -7.75 16.55 -0.18
CA ALA A 486 -7.07 16.61 -1.46
C ALA A 486 -8.02 17.18 -2.53
N ASN A 487 -7.49 17.99 -3.43
CA ASN A 487 -8.19 18.44 -4.63
C ASN A 487 -8.14 17.38 -5.74
N GLU A 488 -8.76 17.66 -6.89
CA GLU A 488 -8.84 16.71 -8.01
C GLU A 488 -7.47 16.34 -8.62
N TYR A 489 -6.43 17.15 -8.37
CA TYR A 489 -5.06 16.92 -8.81
C TYR A 489 -4.21 16.18 -7.77
N GLY A 490 -4.80 15.78 -6.64
CA GLY A 490 -4.09 15.08 -5.57
C GLY A 490 -3.22 15.99 -4.70
N TRP A 491 -3.41 17.30 -4.74
CA TRP A 491 -2.72 18.23 -3.85
C TRP A 491 -3.59 18.57 -2.65
N ILE A 492 -2.96 18.76 -1.50
CA ILE A 492 -3.66 19.16 -0.27
C ILE A 492 -3.46 20.65 -0.06
N GLU A 493 -4.55 21.36 0.20
CA GLU A 493 -4.50 22.75 0.63
C GLU A 493 -4.45 22.82 2.16
N ASP A 494 -3.68 23.78 2.67
CA ASP A 494 -3.62 24.06 4.09
C ASP A 494 -5.01 24.38 4.66
N ALA A 495 -5.25 23.91 5.88
CA ALA A 495 -6.41 24.25 6.66
C ALA A 495 -6.44 25.77 6.93
N THR A 496 -7.63 26.34 7.06
CA THR A 496 -7.78 27.74 7.45
C THR A 496 -7.15 27.98 8.83
N LEU A 497 -6.67 29.20 9.08
CA LEU A 497 -6.07 29.57 10.37
C LEU A 497 -6.96 29.20 11.57
N ALA A 498 -8.27 29.38 11.46
CA ALA A 498 -9.23 28.98 12.49
C ALA A 498 -9.21 27.46 12.78
N LYS A 499 -9.11 26.62 11.76
CA LYS A 499 -8.99 25.16 11.92
C LYS A 499 -7.63 24.77 12.51
N GLN A 500 -6.56 25.44 12.08
CA GLN A 500 -5.23 25.22 12.65
C GLN A 500 -5.24 25.54 14.16
N GLN A 501 -5.80 26.69 14.54
CA GLN A 501 -5.98 27.10 15.94
C GLN A 501 -6.87 26.13 16.74
N GLU A 502 -7.94 25.57 16.14
CA GLU A 502 -8.76 24.52 16.76
C GLU A 502 -7.91 23.29 17.11
N CYS A 503 -7.08 22.83 16.17
CA CYS A 503 -6.18 21.69 16.35
C CYS A 503 -5.09 21.95 17.40
N GLU A 504 -4.46 23.13 17.37
CA GLU A 504 -3.46 23.51 18.36
C GLU A 504 -4.04 23.63 19.77
N THR A 505 -5.23 24.22 19.90
CA THR A 505 -5.92 24.37 21.18
C THR A 505 -6.25 22.99 21.77
N MET A 506 -6.68 22.05 20.91
CA MET A 506 -6.85 20.65 21.31
C MET A 506 -5.56 20.06 21.89
N PHE A 507 -4.40 20.29 21.27
CA PHE A 507 -3.11 19.79 21.80
C PHE A 507 -2.61 20.53 23.05
N ARG A 508 -3.01 21.79 23.28
CA ARG A 508 -2.69 22.52 24.51
C ARG A 508 -3.51 21.98 25.69
N GLN A 509 -4.83 21.90 25.54
CA GLN A 509 -5.73 21.32 26.55
C GLN A 509 -5.29 19.91 26.95
N GLU A 510 -4.90 19.10 25.97
CA GLU A 510 -4.41 17.74 26.22
C GLU A 510 -3.08 17.65 26.98
N ARG A 511 -2.24 18.68 26.92
CA ARG A 511 -0.99 18.79 27.70
C ARG A 511 -1.28 19.26 29.12
N ASP A 512 -2.15 20.24 29.27
CA ASP A 512 -2.52 20.80 30.57
C ASP A 512 -3.25 19.78 31.46
N GLU A 513 -3.98 18.84 30.85
CA GLU A 513 -4.62 17.71 31.53
C GLU A 513 -3.64 16.60 31.97
N ARG A 514 -2.35 16.63 31.61
CA ARG A 514 -1.41 15.50 31.80
C ARG A 514 -0.09 15.86 32.48
N GLY A 515 0.03 15.47 33.74
CA GLY A 515 1.30 15.26 34.45
C GLY A 515 1.87 13.83 34.34
N ALA A 516 1.26 12.91 33.58
CA ALA A 516 1.69 11.51 33.49
C ALA A 516 1.37 10.89 32.12
N GLY A 517 2.42 10.51 31.36
CA GLY A 517 2.39 9.58 30.22
C GLY A 517 1.52 9.94 29.00
N ILE A 518 1.84 9.37 27.83
CA ILE A 518 0.94 9.36 26.67
C ILE A 518 0.07 8.08 26.82
N PRO A 519 -1.21 8.16 27.24
CA PRO A 519 -2.08 7.00 27.32
C PRO A 519 -2.32 6.41 25.93
N ASP A 520 -2.45 5.09 25.83
CA ASP A 520 -2.91 4.39 24.64
C ASP A 520 -4.23 5.02 24.16
N ARG A 521 -4.19 5.67 23.00
CA ARG A 521 -5.37 6.29 22.42
C ARG A 521 -5.98 5.35 21.42
N HIS A 522 -7.23 5.00 21.66
CA HIS A 522 -7.99 4.23 20.72
C HIS A 522 -8.17 5.01 19.40
N TYR A 523 -7.66 4.46 18.31
CA TYR A 523 -7.95 4.95 16.97
C TYR A 523 -9.25 4.31 16.48
N PRO A 524 -10.34 5.08 16.35
CA PRO A 524 -11.66 4.53 16.06
C PRO A 524 -11.72 3.97 14.63
N PRO A 525 -12.60 2.99 14.36
CA PRO A 525 -12.88 2.55 13.00
C PRO A 525 -13.50 3.67 12.15
N THR A 526 -13.56 3.50 10.83
CA THR A 526 -14.22 4.47 9.94
C THR A 526 -15.66 4.72 10.36
N TYR A 527 -16.04 6.00 10.45
CA TYR A 527 -17.38 6.45 10.77
C TYR A 527 -17.95 7.41 9.70
N PRO A 528 -19.24 7.24 9.31
CA PRO A 528 -20.11 6.11 9.65
C PRO A 528 -19.60 4.81 9.06
N THR A 529 -19.72 3.69 9.79
CA THR A 529 -19.40 2.36 9.27
C THR A 529 -20.38 2.05 8.14
N PRO A 530 -19.92 1.60 6.96
CA PRO A 530 -20.83 1.22 5.89
C PRO A 530 -21.83 0.16 6.33
N PHE A 531 -23.06 0.25 5.86
CA PHE A 531 -24.14 -0.64 6.26
C PHE A 531 -23.79 -2.11 6.03
N VAL A 532 -23.24 -2.45 4.86
CA VAL A 532 -22.81 -3.82 4.54
C VAL A 532 -21.80 -4.32 5.56
N THR A 533 -20.77 -3.53 5.85
CA THR A 533 -19.70 -3.87 6.80
C THR A 533 -20.25 -4.04 8.21
N TYR A 534 -21.13 -3.15 8.66
CA TYR A 534 -21.80 -3.26 9.95
C TYR A 534 -22.62 -4.55 10.08
N VAL A 535 -23.40 -4.91 9.06
CA VAL A 535 -24.19 -6.14 9.06
C VAL A 535 -23.26 -7.36 9.09
N MET A 536 -22.21 -7.40 8.28
CA MET A 536 -21.27 -8.54 8.26
C MET A 536 -20.54 -8.69 9.60
N GLN A 537 -20.09 -7.60 10.22
CA GLN A 537 -19.48 -7.63 11.56
C GLN A 537 -20.47 -8.13 12.62
N SER A 538 -21.74 -7.71 12.53
CA SER A 538 -22.78 -8.15 13.47
C SER A 538 -23.09 -9.64 13.32
N VAL A 539 -23.22 -10.13 12.09
CA VAL A 539 -23.44 -11.55 11.79
C VAL A 539 -22.24 -12.40 12.18
N GLN A 540 -21.01 -11.91 11.94
CA GLN A 540 -19.79 -12.57 12.41
C GLN A 540 -19.84 -12.75 13.92
N GLY A 541 -20.07 -11.69 14.69
CA GLY A 541 -20.06 -11.77 16.16
C GLY A 541 -21.17 -12.64 16.77
N GLN A 542 -22.30 -12.83 16.08
CA GLN A 542 -23.48 -13.52 16.64
C GLN A 542 -23.71 -14.92 16.07
N VAL A 543 -23.39 -15.14 14.79
CA VAL A 543 -23.80 -16.35 14.04
C VAL A 543 -22.60 -17.17 13.61
N TRP A 544 -21.55 -16.51 13.12
CA TRP A 544 -20.34 -17.18 12.60
C TRP A 544 -19.08 -16.55 13.19
N PRO A 545 -18.86 -16.68 14.52
CA PRO A 545 -17.71 -16.07 15.17
C PRO A 545 -16.39 -16.59 14.61
N ASP A 546 -16.36 -17.86 14.20
CA ASP A 546 -15.16 -18.54 13.68
C ASP A 546 -14.86 -18.26 12.20
N CYS A 547 -15.64 -17.40 11.54
CA CYS A 547 -15.46 -17.07 10.13
C CYS A 547 -14.81 -15.69 9.97
N THR A 548 -14.03 -15.51 8.92
CA THR A 548 -13.56 -14.17 8.52
C THR A 548 -14.72 -13.35 7.96
N LEU A 549 -14.58 -12.03 7.92
CA LEU A 549 -15.61 -11.13 7.39
C LEU A 549 -16.01 -11.49 5.95
N LEU A 550 -15.03 -11.85 5.14
CA LEU A 550 -15.25 -12.27 3.76
C LEU A 550 -16.01 -13.60 3.69
N GLN A 551 -15.66 -14.58 4.53
CA GLN A 551 -16.39 -15.85 4.65
C GLN A 551 -17.84 -15.63 5.11
N VAL A 552 -18.07 -14.70 6.04
CA VAL A 552 -19.41 -14.30 6.48
C VAL A 552 -20.22 -13.72 5.32
N LEU A 553 -19.63 -12.83 4.53
CA LEU A 553 -20.28 -12.28 3.33
C LEU A 553 -20.64 -13.37 2.33
N PHE A 554 -19.73 -14.28 2.01
CA PHE A 554 -20.01 -15.38 1.09
C PHE A 554 -21.14 -16.28 1.59
N ARG A 555 -21.13 -16.65 2.88
CA ARG A 555 -22.21 -17.47 3.47
C ARG A 555 -23.54 -16.74 3.49
N PHE A 556 -23.53 -15.44 3.79
CA PHE A 556 -24.71 -14.59 3.78
C PHE A 556 -25.33 -14.49 2.38
N LEU A 557 -24.50 -14.26 1.35
CA LEU A 557 -24.94 -14.20 -0.04
C LEU A 557 -25.48 -15.56 -0.52
N LEU A 558 -24.80 -16.65 -0.18
CA LEU A 558 -25.26 -18.00 -0.51
C LEU A 558 -26.61 -18.33 0.14
N ALA A 559 -26.77 -18.05 1.44
CA ALA A 559 -28.02 -18.26 2.16
C ALA A 559 -29.17 -17.43 1.56
N THR A 560 -28.90 -16.17 1.23
CA THR A 560 -29.87 -15.28 0.57
C THR A 560 -30.27 -15.81 -0.81
N PHE A 561 -29.31 -16.27 -1.60
CA PHE A 561 -29.57 -16.87 -2.91
C PHE A 561 -30.43 -18.14 -2.82
N LEU A 562 -30.11 -19.05 -1.90
CA LEU A 562 -30.89 -20.26 -1.67
C LEU A 562 -32.32 -19.96 -1.20
N LEU A 563 -32.50 -18.95 -0.34
CA LEU A 563 -33.80 -18.49 0.10
C LEU A 563 -34.64 -17.95 -1.07
N LEU A 564 -34.03 -17.15 -1.96
CA LEU A 564 -34.70 -16.63 -3.15
C LEU A 564 -35.16 -17.75 -4.10
N ILE A 565 -34.31 -18.76 -4.32
CA ILE A 565 -34.69 -19.95 -5.10
C ILE A 565 -35.88 -20.66 -4.46
N PHE A 566 -35.84 -20.86 -3.14
CA PHE A 566 -36.90 -21.55 -2.40
C PHE A 566 -38.24 -20.79 -2.47
N VAL A 567 -38.22 -19.48 -2.22
CA VAL A 567 -39.41 -18.61 -2.33
C VAL A 567 -39.95 -18.57 -3.76
N GLY A 568 -39.06 -18.52 -4.76
CA GLY A 568 -39.44 -18.60 -6.17
C GLY A 568 -40.12 -19.93 -6.51
N ALA A 569 -39.57 -21.05 -6.03
CA ALA A 569 -40.14 -22.38 -6.24
C ALA A 569 -41.53 -22.53 -5.59
N ILE A 570 -41.71 -22.04 -4.36
CA ILE A 570 -43.02 -21.99 -3.69
C ILE A 570 -44.00 -21.15 -4.50
N SER A 571 -43.59 -19.98 -4.97
CA SER A 571 -44.45 -19.08 -5.75
C SER A 571 -44.91 -19.73 -7.06
N VAL A 572 -44.01 -20.43 -7.75
CA VAL A 572 -44.35 -21.20 -8.97
C VAL A 572 -45.30 -22.36 -8.63
N ALA A 573 -45.05 -23.11 -7.56
CA ALA A 573 -45.92 -24.21 -7.13
C ALA A 573 -47.35 -23.72 -6.81
N LEU A 574 -47.48 -22.62 -6.07
CA LEU A 574 -48.77 -21.98 -5.77
C LEU A 574 -49.47 -21.52 -7.05
N CYS A 575 -48.75 -20.88 -7.99
CA CYS A 575 -49.29 -20.49 -9.30
C CYS A 575 -49.78 -21.69 -10.11
N CYS A 576 -49.02 -22.80 -10.16
CA CYS A 576 -49.43 -24.03 -10.83
C CYS A 576 -50.67 -24.65 -10.19
N GLN A 577 -50.78 -24.62 -8.87
CA GLN A 577 -51.95 -25.13 -8.15
C GLN A 577 -53.19 -24.26 -8.39
N CYS A 578 -53.05 -22.94 -8.37
CA CYS A 578 -54.11 -22.02 -8.75
C CYS A 578 -54.56 -22.21 -10.20
N TYR A 579 -53.62 -22.45 -11.14
CA TYR A 579 -53.94 -22.74 -12.53
C TYR A 579 -54.70 -24.05 -12.69
N LYS A 580 -54.25 -25.14 -12.04
CA LYS A 580 -54.97 -26.43 -12.02
C LYS A 580 -56.39 -26.27 -11.46
N ASN A 581 -56.55 -25.57 -10.34
CA ASN A 581 -57.86 -25.32 -9.73
C ASN A 581 -58.77 -24.48 -10.64
N ARG A 582 -58.24 -23.49 -11.37
CA ARG A 582 -59.02 -22.72 -12.37
C ARG A 582 -59.43 -23.58 -13.56
N LYS A 583 -58.56 -24.47 -14.03
CA LYS A 583 -58.88 -25.39 -15.13
C LYS A 583 -59.94 -26.41 -14.71
N ALA A 584 -59.86 -26.93 -13.49
CA ALA A 584 -60.85 -27.86 -12.92
C ALA A 584 -62.22 -27.21 -12.62
N LYS A 585 -62.30 -25.89 -12.44
CA LYS A 585 -63.58 -25.16 -12.33
C LYS A 585 -64.21 -24.80 -13.69
N LYS A 586 -63.45 -24.91 -14.78
CA LYS A 586 -63.90 -24.60 -16.15
C LYS A 586 -64.27 -25.84 -16.96
N ALA A 587 -63.71 -26.99 -16.61
CA ALA A 587 -64.19 -28.31 -17.02
C ALA A 587 -65.34 -28.72 -16.10
#